data_AF-A0A1V1NRY2-F1
#
_entry.id   AF-A0A1V1NRY2-F1
#
_cell.length_a   1.000
_cell.length_b   1.000
_cell.length_c   1.000
_cell.angle_alpha   90.00
_cell.angle_beta   90.00
_cell.angle_gamma   90.00
#
_symmetry.space_group_name_H-M   'P 1'
#
loop_
_entity.id
_entity.type
_entity.pdbx_description
1 polymer ?
#
loop_
_entity_poly.entity_id
_entity_poly.type
_entity_poly.pdbx_seq_one_letter_code
_entity_poly.pdbx_strand_id
1 'polypeptide(L)'
;MKTVYEWKSGFAEAAQNYISLKRQAGMKFETQERYLRHFDTFYYINGFEGSTLTKEIVNDFIYNPNERPTSHYNKEVLMRDFAIYLTDRGHHAYVVEVKTKLPRCKFVPHIFTDDETRRLFKAIDNYPLAKMSYRNAVDPVLFSIFVWYRCTDFRGAEPRSHDVT
;
A
#
# COMPACT_ATOMS: atom_id res chain seq x y z
N MET A 1 21.37 -4.46 3.21
CA MET A 1 22.05 -3.27 2.66
C MET A 1 21.08 -2.58 1.71
N LYS A 2 20.67 -1.32 1.97
CA LYS A 2 19.91 -0.55 0.98
C LYS A 2 20.88 -0.21 -0.15
N THR A 3 20.70 -0.78 -1.33
CA THR A 3 21.46 -0.39 -2.51
C THR A 3 21.16 1.07 -2.81
N VAL A 4 22.18 1.91 -2.77
CA VAL A 4 22.09 3.30 -3.19
C VAL A 4 21.88 3.25 -4.71
N TYR A 5 20.70 3.66 -5.15
CA TYR A 5 20.40 3.75 -6.58
C TYR A 5 21.05 5.03 -7.13
N GLU A 6 21.88 4.86 -8.14
CA GLU A 6 22.49 5.96 -8.87
C GLU A 6 21.50 6.44 -9.94
N TRP A 7 21.06 7.69 -9.82
CA TRP A 7 20.12 8.30 -10.75
C TRP A 7 20.86 8.85 -11.96
N LYS A 8 20.38 8.51 -13.16
CA LYS A 8 21.10 8.79 -14.41
C LYS A 8 20.35 9.72 -15.37
N SER A 9 19.06 9.92 -15.17
CA SER A 9 18.25 10.77 -16.05
C SER A 9 18.37 12.26 -15.69
N GLY A 10 18.03 13.13 -16.65
CA GLY A 10 17.86 14.58 -16.38
C GLY A 10 16.75 14.91 -15.37
N PHE A 11 15.93 13.93 -14.98
CA PHE A 11 14.92 14.06 -13.92
C PHE A 11 15.41 13.62 -12.55
N ALA A 12 16.68 13.21 -12.41
CA ALA A 12 17.26 12.72 -11.17
C ALA A 12 16.99 13.67 -9.98
N GLU A 13 17.33 14.95 -10.14
CA GLU A 13 17.15 15.95 -9.07
C GLU A 13 15.67 16.17 -8.75
N ALA A 14 14.82 16.32 -9.76
CA ALA A 14 13.39 16.52 -9.60
C ALA A 14 12.73 15.34 -8.86
N ALA A 15 13.11 14.11 -9.21
CA ALA A 15 12.62 12.88 -8.61
C ALA A 15 13.08 12.73 -7.15
N GLN A 16 14.34 13.02 -6.84
CA GLN A 16 14.85 13.00 -5.46
C GLN A 16 14.16 14.05 -4.58
N ASN A 17 13.99 15.26 -5.11
CA ASN A 17 13.25 16.32 -4.42
C ASN A 17 11.79 15.91 -4.19
N TYR A 18 11.18 15.19 -5.12
CA TYR A 18 9.80 14.75 -5.02
C TYR A 18 9.64 13.69 -3.93
N ILE A 19 10.53 12.69 -3.93
CA ILE A 19 10.58 11.65 -2.90
C ILE A 19 10.78 12.26 -1.50
N SER A 20 11.70 13.23 -1.40
CA SER A 20 11.99 13.91 -0.14
C SER A 20 10.77 14.68 0.39
N LEU A 21 10.10 15.43 -0.49
CA LEU A 21 8.87 16.15 -0.16
C LEU A 21 7.77 15.19 0.33
N LYS A 22 7.54 14.08 -0.37
CA LYS A 22 6.50 13.12 0.02
C LYS A 22 6.82 12.39 1.33
N ARG A 23 8.10 12.10 1.60
CA ARG A 23 8.53 11.51 2.88
C ARG A 23 8.40 12.48 4.05
N GLN A 24 8.73 13.76 3.85
CA GLN A 24 8.53 14.80 4.87
C GLN A 24 7.05 14.99 5.20
N ALA A 25 6.15 14.80 4.22
CA ALA A 25 4.70 14.77 4.44
C ALA A 25 4.20 13.51 5.19
N GLY A 26 5.09 12.62 5.65
CA GLY A 26 4.73 11.43 6.41
C GLY A 26 4.20 10.26 5.59
N MET A 27 4.27 10.32 4.25
CA MET A 27 3.77 9.24 3.40
C MET A 27 4.79 8.12 3.24
N LYS A 28 4.32 6.88 3.35
CA LYS A 28 5.09 5.67 3.00
C LYS A 28 5.24 5.64 1.47
N PHE A 29 6.45 5.94 0.98
CA PHE A 29 6.72 6.18 -0.44
C PHE A 29 7.63 5.13 -1.10
N GLU A 30 7.76 3.94 -0.51
CA GLU A 30 8.71 2.91 -0.94
C GLU A 30 8.37 2.32 -2.32
N THR A 31 7.09 2.06 -2.57
CA THR A 31 6.62 1.48 -3.84
C THR A 31 6.72 2.49 -4.98
N GLN A 32 6.34 3.73 -4.73
CA GLN A 32 6.36 4.84 -5.66
C GLN A 32 7.79 5.21 -6.05
N GLU A 33 8.70 5.24 -5.07
CA GLU A 33 10.13 5.42 -5.33
C GLU A 33 10.68 4.33 -6.25
N ARG A 34 10.28 3.06 -6.06
CA ARG A 34 10.70 1.98 -6.96
C ARG A 34 10.24 2.24 -8.40
N TYR A 35 8.99 2.69 -8.60
CA TYR A 35 8.50 3.05 -9.93
C TYR A 35 9.25 4.24 -10.53
N LEU A 36 9.61 5.26 -9.73
CA LEU A 36 10.43 6.39 -10.20
C LEU A 36 11.85 5.97 -10.61
N ARG A 37 12.46 5.01 -9.90
CA ARG A 37 13.75 4.43 -10.31
C ARG A 37 13.64 3.67 -11.64
N HIS A 38 12.56 2.91 -11.81
CA HIS A 38 12.30 2.25 -13.10
C HIS A 38 12.08 3.26 -14.22
N PHE A 39 11.40 4.37 -13.94
CA PHE A 39 11.25 5.47 -14.90
C PHE A 39 12.59 6.12 -15.26
N ASP A 40 13.45 6.39 -14.28
CA ASP A 40 14.80 6.94 -14.50
C ASP A 40 15.65 6.03 -15.39
N THR A 41 15.63 4.72 -15.12
CA THR A 41 16.31 3.71 -15.95
C THR A 41 15.73 3.68 -17.37
N PHE A 42 14.40 3.70 -17.52
CA PHE A 42 13.72 3.71 -18.81
C PHE A 42 14.07 4.96 -19.63
N TYR A 43 14.08 6.13 -18.99
CA TYR A 43 14.42 7.39 -19.63
C TYR A 43 15.86 7.40 -20.13
N TYR A 44 16.79 6.89 -19.33
CA TYR A 44 18.21 6.76 -19.69
C TYR A 44 18.43 5.77 -20.85
N ILE A 45 17.80 4.60 -20.82
CA ILE A 45 17.97 3.56 -21.87
C ILE A 45 17.48 4.05 -23.23
N ASN A 46 16.39 4.82 -23.26
CA ASN A 46 15.84 5.35 -24.50
C ASN A 46 16.62 6.56 -25.05
N GLY A 47 17.63 7.06 -24.32
CA GLY A 47 18.46 8.18 -24.77
C GLY A 47 17.70 9.50 -24.88
N PHE A 48 16.61 9.67 -24.13
CA PHE A 48 15.88 10.92 -24.12
C PHE A 48 16.71 12.01 -23.43
N GLU A 49 16.92 13.12 -24.11
CA GLU A 49 17.60 14.30 -23.57
C GLU A 49 16.59 15.43 -23.38
N GLY A 50 16.63 16.06 -22.21
CA GLY A 50 15.78 17.21 -21.87
C GLY A 50 14.95 17.03 -20.60
N SER A 51 14.32 18.13 -20.19
CA SER A 51 13.47 18.24 -18.99
C SER A 51 11.97 18.25 -19.30
N THR A 52 11.61 17.89 -20.55
CA THR A 52 10.21 17.92 -21.01
C THR A 52 9.62 16.52 -20.98
N LEU A 53 8.52 16.35 -20.25
CA LEU A 53 7.81 15.09 -20.16
C LEU A 53 6.71 15.06 -21.23
N THR A 54 6.95 14.38 -22.36
CA THR A 54 5.97 14.26 -23.45
C THR A 54 4.99 13.11 -23.20
N LYS A 55 3.82 13.19 -23.86
CA LYS A 55 2.77 12.18 -23.76
C LYS A 55 3.22 10.79 -24.21
N GLU A 56 4.09 10.73 -25.22
CA GLU A 56 4.59 9.48 -25.81
C GLU A 56 5.47 8.72 -24.80
N ILE A 57 6.46 9.40 -24.23
CA ILE A 57 7.38 8.83 -23.23
C ILE A 57 6.60 8.25 -22.03
N VAL A 58 5.58 8.98 -21.58
CA VAL A 58 4.80 8.57 -20.41
C VAL A 58 3.90 7.37 -20.73
N ASN A 59 3.24 7.36 -21.89
CA ASN A 59 2.41 6.22 -22.30
C ASN A 59 3.26 4.96 -22.50
N ASP A 60 4.44 5.08 -23.12
CA ASP A 60 5.34 3.94 -23.35
C ASP A 60 5.83 3.34 -22.03
N PHE A 61 6.09 4.17 -21.02
CA PHE A 61 6.46 3.69 -19.68
C PHE A 61 5.29 3.02 -18.93
N ILE A 62 4.08 3.58 -19.06
CA ILE A 62 2.89 3.12 -18.34
C ILE A 62 2.37 1.80 -18.92
N TYR A 63 2.17 1.72 -20.24
CA TYR A 63 1.41 0.65 -20.88
C TYR A 63 2.29 -0.51 -21.37
N ASN A 64 3.05 -1.11 -20.46
CA ASN A 64 3.77 -2.34 -20.75
C ASN A 64 2.79 -3.53 -20.90
N PRO A 65 2.84 -4.30 -22.01
CA PRO A 65 1.88 -5.38 -22.28
C PRO A 65 1.95 -6.54 -21.29
N ASN A 66 3.10 -6.74 -20.63
CA ASN A 66 3.31 -7.82 -19.66
C ASN A 66 2.90 -7.46 -18.23
N GLU A 67 2.38 -6.26 -18.00
CA GLU A 67 2.03 -5.78 -16.66
C GLU A 67 0.53 -5.93 -16.34
N ARG A 68 0.23 -6.08 -15.05
CA ARG A 68 -1.15 -6.18 -14.56
C ARG A 68 -1.84 -4.82 -14.62
N PRO A 69 -3.17 -4.76 -14.79
CA PRO A 69 -3.93 -3.51 -14.75
C PRO A 69 -3.73 -2.70 -13.46
N THR A 70 -3.51 -3.36 -12.32
CA THR A 70 -3.15 -2.71 -11.06
C THR A 70 -1.82 -1.96 -11.12
N SER A 71 -0.83 -2.50 -11.82
CA SER A 71 0.45 -1.83 -12.04
C SER A 71 0.29 -0.62 -12.96
N HIS A 72 -0.49 -0.75 -14.04
CA HIS A 72 -0.80 0.38 -14.94
C HIS A 72 -1.46 1.53 -14.17
N TYR A 73 -2.49 1.26 -13.38
CA TYR A 73 -3.14 2.28 -12.55
C TYR A 73 -2.18 2.97 -11.58
N ASN A 74 -1.34 2.21 -10.88
CA ASN A 74 -0.37 2.78 -9.95
C ASN A 74 0.64 3.70 -10.66
N LYS A 75 1.10 3.30 -11.85
CA LYS A 75 1.97 4.13 -12.69
C LYS A 75 1.25 5.37 -13.21
N GLU A 76 0.00 5.26 -13.68
CA GLU A 76 -0.80 6.40 -14.14
C GLU A 76 -0.93 7.46 -13.03
N VAL A 77 -1.32 7.05 -11.82
CA VAL A 77 -1.47 7.94 -10.67
C VAL A 77 -0.12 8.57 -10.31
N LEU A 78 0.94 7.78 -10.24
CA LEU A 78 2.27 8.28 -9.90
C LEU A 78 2.79 9.30 -10.93
N MET A 79 2.68 8.98 -12.22
CA MET A 79 3.17 9.85 -13.29
C MET A 79 2.32 11.11 -13.40
N ARG A 80 1.02 11.05 -13.15
CA ARG A 80 0.17 12.23 -13.04
C ARG A 80 0.62 13.13 -11.91
N ASP A 81 0.78 12.60 -10.70
CA ASP A 81 1.16 13.38 -9.53
C ASP A 81 2.58 13.97 -9.69
N PHE A 82 3.49 13.23 -10.33
CA PHE A 82 4.82 13.71 -10.67
C PHE A 82 4.78 14.80 -11.75
N ALA A 83 3.95 14.65 -12.78
CA ALA A 83 3.77 15.68 -13.82
C ALA A 83 3.22 16.99 -13.23
N ILE A 84 2.22 16.92 -12.34
CA ILE A 84 1.69 18.10 -11.63
C ILE A 84 2.81 18.80 -10.85
N TYR A 85 3.63 18.02 -10.14
CA TYR A 85 4.77 18.55 -9.41
C TYR A 85 5.81 19.22 -10.32
N LEU A 86 6.06 18.67 -11.52
CA LEU A 86 6.95 19.29 -12.50
C LEU A 86 6.36 20.61 -13.03
N THR A 87 5.06 20.63 -13.32
CA THR A 87 4.35 21.84 -13.79
C THR A 87 4.35 22.95 -12.74
N ASP A 88 4.15 22.63 -11.47
CA ASP A 88 4.20 23.57 -10.34
C ASP A 88 5.57 24.27 -10.23
N ARG A 89 6.64 23.61 -10.71
CA ARG A 89 8.00 24.16 -10.74
C ARG A 89 8.39 24.80 -12.07
N GLY A 90 7.44 24.99 -12.98
CA GLY A 90 7.66 25.65 -14.26
C GLY A 90 8.26 24.75 -15.34
N HIS A 91 8.31 23.43 -15.15
CA HIS A 91 8.70 22.50 -16.22
C HIS A 91 7.50 22.17 -17.11
N HIS A 92 7.75 22.04 -18.42
CA HIS A 92 6.75 21.55 -19.36
C HIS A 92 6.57 20.03 -19.21
N ALA A 93 5.49 19.62 -18.55
CA ALA A 93 5.15 18.22 -18.35
C ALA A 93 3.70 17.94 -18.78
N TYR A 94 3.52 16.85 -19.51
CA TYR A 94 2.19 16.35 -19.85
C TYR A 94 1.54 15.68 -18.62
N VAL A 95 0.39 16.20 -18.20
CA VAL A 95 -0.38 15.63 -17.09
C VAL A 95 -1.19 14.45 -17.60
N VAL A 96 -0.92 13.27 -17.06
CA VAL A 96 -1.59 12.02 -17.43
C VAL A 96 -3.00 11.97 -16.86
N GLU A 97 -3.97 11.66 -17.70
CA GLU A 97 -5.31 11.27 -17.26
C GLU A 97 -5.31 9.79 -16.85
N VAL A 98 -5.84 9.50 -15.66
CA VAL A 98 -5.96 8.13 -15.16
C VAL A 98 -7.11 7.45 -15.89
N LYS A 99 -6.78 6.53 -16.80
CA LYS A 99 -7.75 5.83 -17.66
C LYS A 99 -8.07 4.44 -17.12
N THR A 100 -7.13 3.83 -16.43
CA THR A 100 -7.25 2.44 -15.99
C THR A 100 -8.28 2.33 -14.87
N LYS A 101 -9.38 1.62 -15.13
CA LYS A 101 -10.38 1.30 -14.10
C LYS A 101 -10.04 -0.06 -13.50
N LEU A 102 -9.72 -0.09 -12.22
CA LEU A 102 -9.49 -1.35 -11.51
C LEU A 102 -10.81 -2.07 -11.25
N PRO A 103 -10.86 -3.40 -11.45
CA PRO A 103 -12.03 -4.16 -11.05
C PRO A 103 -12.22 -4.02 -9.53
N ARG A 104 -13.46 -3.74 -9.12
CA ARG A 104 -13.79 -3.72 -7.69
C ARG A 104 -13.50 -5.09 -7.09
N CYS A 105 -12.91 -5.11 -5.90
CA CYS A 105 -12.71 -6.34 -5.15
C CYS A 105 -14.07 -7.02 -4.95
N LYS A 106 -14.20 -8.26 -5.44
CA LYS A 106 -15.43 -9.07 -5.26
C LYS A 106 -15.45 -9.78 -3.90
N PHE A 107 -14.46 -9.56 -3.06
CA PHE A 107 -14.41 -10.15 -1.74
C PHE A 107 -15.48 -9.52 -0.85
N VAL A 108 -16.51 -10.30 -0.56
CA VAL A 108 -17.47 -9.98 0.49
C VAL A 108 -16.90 -10.57 1.78
N PRO A 109 -16.49 -9.74 2.77
CA PRO A 109 -16.00 -10.27 4.03
C PRO A 109 -17.11 -11.07 4.70
N HIS A 110 -16.81 -12.33 5.07
CA HIS A 110 -17.74 -13.14 5.86
C HIS A 110 -17.78 -12.58 7.28
N ILE A 111 -18.94 -12.06 7.69
CA ILE A 111 -19.16 -11.57 9.05
C ILE A 111 -19.62 -12.76 9.90
N PHE A 112 -18.81 -13.14 10.88
CA PHE A 112 -19.15 -14.23 11.79
C PHE A 112 -20.44 -13.92 12.57
N THR A 113 -21.35 -14.89 12.53
CA THR A 113 -22.53 -14.95 13.39
C THR A 113 -22.14 -15.26 14.85
N ASP A 114 -23.05 -15.02 15.80
CA ASP A 114 -22.79 -15.28 17.22
C ASP A 114 -22.48 -16.77 17.49
N ASP A 115 -23.18 -17.68 16.79
CA ASP A 115 -22.93 -19.12 16.92
C ASP A 115 -21.58 -19.55 16.33
N GLU A 116 -21.21 -19.02 15.17
CA GLU A 116 -19.88 -19.27 14.58
C GLU A 116 -18.76 -18.73 15.47
N THR A 117 -18.98 -17.55 16.06
CA THR A 117 -18.05 -16.92 16.99
C THR A 117 -17.86 -17.80 18.24
N ARG A 118 -18.96 -18.31 18.81
CA ARG A 118 -18.91 -19.24 19.95
C ARG A 118 -18.21 -20.56 19.61
N ARG A 119 -18.45 -21.11 18.42
CA ARG A 119 -17.76 -22.33 17.94
C ARG A 119 -16.27 -22.08 17.72
N LEU A 120 -15.90 -20.91 17.23
CA LEU A 120 -14.50 -20.49 17.07
C LEU A 120 -13.81 -20.42 18.44
N PHE A 121 -14.41 -19.75 19.43
CA PHE A 121 -13.86 -19.71 20.79
C PHE A 121 -13.69 -21.08 21.41
N LYS A 122 -14.72 -21.95 21.29
CA LYS A 122 -14.61 -23.33 21.77
C LYS A 122 -13.47 -24.10 21.10
N ALA A 123 -13.19 -23.85 19.83
CA ALA A 123 -12.06 -24.48 19.14
C ALA A 123 -10.69 -23.93 19.61
N ILE A 124 -10.62 -22.63 19.92
CA ILE A 124 -9.42 -21.97 20.48
C ILE A 124 -9.13 -22.47 21.90
N ASP A 125 -10.15 -22.66 22.73
CA ASP A 125 -9.97 -23.15 24.11
C ASP A 125 -9.51 -24.63 24.14
N ASN A 126 -9.88 -25.42 23.13
CA ASN A 126 -9.52 -26.83 23.02
C ASN A 126 -8.27 -27.07 22.15
N TYR A 127 -7.43 -26.06 21.97
CA TYR A 127 -6.24 -26.18 21.13
C TYR A 127 -5.24 -27.20 21.72
N PRO A 128 -4.65 -28.11 20.90
CA PRO A 128 -3.66 -29.05 21.41
C PRO A 128 -2.45 -28.32 22.00
N LEU A 129 -1.90 -28.87 23.09
CA LEU A 129 -0.72 -28.32 23.77
C LEU A 129 0.49 -28.33 22.83
N ALA A 130 0.81 -27.16 22.26
CA ALA A 130 2.01 -26.97 21.48
C ALA A 130 3.22 -26.86 22.43
N LYS A 131 4.06 -27.90 22.48
CA LYS A 131 5.21 -28.03 23.40
C LYS A 131 6.22 -26.86 23.40
N MET A 132 6.15 -25.95 22.43
CA MET A 132 7.08 -24.81 22.28
C MET A 132 6.37 -23.49 21.91
N SER A 133 5.08 -23.34 22.26
CA SER A 133 4.33 -22.14 21.90
C SER A 133 3.36 -21.70 22.99
N TYR A 134 3.38 -20.40 23.31
CA TYR A 134 2.41 -19.75 24.21
C TYR A 134 1.05 -19.49 23.56
N ARG A 135 0.80 -20.02 22.34
CA ARG A 135 -0.47 -19.88 21.61
C ARG A 135 -1.68 -20.22 22.49
N ASN A 136 -1.58 -21.24 23.32
CA ASN A 136 -2.69 -21.67 24.16
C ASN A 136 -3.01 -20.69 25.30
N ALA A 137 -2.10 -19.80 25.65
CA ALA A 137 -2.32 -18.73 26.64
C ALA A 137 -2.64 -17.38 25.97
N VAL A 138 -2.02 -17.11 24.82
CA VAL A 138 -2.11 -15.81 24.13
C VAL A 138 -3.31 -15.75 23.19
N ASP A 139 -3.62 -16.80 22.45
CA ASP A 139 -4.66 -16.81 21.44
C ASP A 139 -6.06 -16.59 22.06
N PRO A 140 -6.46 -17.27 23.16
CA PRO A 140 -7.76 -17.02 23.80
C PRO A 140 -7.93 -15.55 24.23
N VAL A 141 -6.87 -14.94 24.76
CA VAL A 141 -6.87 -13.54 25.21
C VAL A 141 -6.96 -12.59 24.02
N LEU A 142 -6.17 -12.81 22.97
CA LEU A 142 -6.20 -11.98 21.75
C LEU A 142 -7.57 -12.01 21.08
N PHE A 143 -8.14 -13.18 20.84
CA PHE A 143 -9.46 -13.32 20.20
C PHE A 143 -10.58 -12.75 21.08
N SER A 144 -10.47 -12.89 22.40
CA SER A 144 -11.42 -12.28 23.34
C SER A 144 -11.37 -10.76 23.29
N ILE A 145 -10.17 -10.17 23.22
CA ILE A 145 -9.99 -8.71 23.07
C ILE A 145 -10.59 -8.22 21.75
N PHE A 146 -10.37 -8.91 20.63
CA PHE A 146 -10.95 -8.53 19.33
C PHE A 146 -12.48 -8.52 19.34
N VAL A 147 -13.10 -9.51 19.98
CA VAL A 147 -14.57 -9.56 20.11
C VAL A 147 -15.07 -8.53 21.13
N TRP A 148 -14.30 -8.28 22.19
CA TRP A 148 -14.63 -7.23 23.15
C TRP A 148 -14.69 -5.85 22.49
N TYR A 149 -13.70 -5.50 21.65
CA TYR A 149 -13.72 -4.25 20.85
C TYR A 149 -14.92 -4.18 19.90
N ARG A 150 -15.39 -5.30 19.34
CA ARG A 150 -16.64 -5.34 18.54
C ARG A 150 -17.89 -5.06 19.38
N CYS A 151 -17.89 -5.49 20.64
CA CYS A 151 -19.03 -5.31 21.56
C CYS A 151 -19.03 -3.93 22.24
N THR A 152 -17.87 -3.33 22.51
CA THR A 152 -17.77 -2.04 23.22
C THR A 152 -18.01 -0.81 22.35
N ASP A 153 -17.96 -0.93 21.02
CA ASP A 153 -18.43 0.13 20.12
C ASP A 153 -19.97 0.21 20.01
N PHE A 154 -20.73 -0.66 20.73
CA PHE A 154 -22.20 -0.57 20.75
C PHE A 154 -22.90 -0.76 22.11
N ARG A 155 -22.21 -1.13 23.19
CA ARG A 155 -22.81 -1.09 24.54
C ARG A 155 -21.78 -0.71 25.59
N GLY A 156 -22.00 0.44 26.22
CA GLY A 156 -21.59 0.63 27.61
C GLY A 156 -22.28 -0.45 28.46
N ALA A 157 -21.54 -1.48 28.85
CA ALA A 157 -21.97 -2.48 29.81
C ALA A 157 -20.73 -3.08 30.49
N GLU A 158 -20.47 -2.53 31.66
CA GLU A 158 -19.84 -3.06 32.88
C GLU A 158 -19.01 -4.37 32.77
N PRO A 159 -17.75 -4.37 33.28
CA PRO A 159 -16.92 -5.56 33.32
C PRO A 159 -17.48 -6.58 34.32
N ARG A 160 -17.75 -7.81 33.85
CA ARG A 160 -18.01 -8.95 34.72
C ARG A 160 -16.76 -9.22 35.58
N SER A 161 -16.88 -8.94 36.87
CA SER A 161 -15.96 -9.40 37.91
C SER A 161 -15.82 -10.93 37.82
N HIS A 162 -14.59 -11.39 37.68
CA HIS A 162 -14.26 -12.80 37.86
C HIS A 162 -14.22 -13.05 39.37
N ASP A 163 -15.25 -13.66 39.92
CA ASP A 163 -15.15 -14.28 41.24
C ASP A 163 -14.41 -15.61 41.07
N VAL A 164 -13.22 -15.64 41.67
CA VAL A 164 -12.44 -16.85 41.91
C VAL A 164 -12.96 -17.45 43.22
N THR A 165 -13.40 -18.71 43.17
CA THR A 165 -13.44 -19.59 44.34
C THR A 165 -12.92 -20.96 43.92
#